data_AF-A0A7V9AAY4-F1
#
_entry.id   AF-A0A7V9AAY4-F1
#
_cell.length_a   1.000
_cell.length_b   1.000
_cell.length_c   1.000
_cell.angle_alpha   90.00
_cell.angle_beta   90.00
_cell.angle_gamma   90.00
#
_symmetry.space_group_name_H-M   'P 1'
#
loop_
_entity.id
_entity.type
_entity.pdbx_description
1 polymer ?
#
loop_
_entity_poly.entity_id
_entity_poly.type
_entity_poly.pdbx_seq_one_letter_code
_entity_poly.pdbx_strand_id
1 'polypeptide(L)'
;MATATLQAPSMNAAHERDPFNNSCYGTTIDRPYKLVSLPVLDVVDFNERIIRGYEEGYGEKELPADLSVARSLIPAGTASLRDFSYIAPEIPEYIPENCTGCMECVTECPDTAILGKVLSEEEWQQKMSQLPPEDRALYEPQWSRTKKYYDGFKKKLGVGGMFNIIIDPSKCKGCAECVTVCDDNALRMVPKTDEVMYKARKSHRLFKNMGPSDEKYISGNLLIDIMLKESAHIYTGGAGSCAGCGEGTALRMLCAATGSKYGEDWGIVAATGCNTVYTSTYPYNPYLVPWTNSLFENAPTYAIGVRMRWDQMGWKDKPLWVIGGDGAMYDIGFQALSRMFMSGLNIKVFVLDTQVYSNTGGQASTSSYTGQNTKMSVHGKAVFGKQERRKEIAQIAMMHPGVYVAQTTCAHVNHFYKSVLGALEYPGPAIVSCYTTCQPEHGVADNMAAEQARLAVDSRAFPLLIYDPRAGDTIKSRLSLQGNPNVKGDWYIHPKTGKEITFIDFARTEGRFAKHFDKDGNPSEVLLAANQDRLQNWRLLQELAGLR
;
A
#
# COMPACT_ATOMS: atom_id res chain seq x y z
N MET A 1 49.32 6.47 -16.84
CA MET A 1 48.89 7.76 -16.27
C MET A 1 47.64 7.49 -15.47
N ALA A 2 47.74 7.50 -14.14
CA ALA A 2 46.58 7.37 -13.26
C ALA A 2 45.82 8.71 -13.34
N THR A 3 44.74 8.74 -14.13
CA THR A 3 43.74 9.79 -14.01
C THR A 3 43.17 9.66 -12.61
N ALA A 4 43.45 10.66 -11.77
CA ALA A 4 42.74 10.86 -10.53
C ALA A 4 41.27 11.06 -10.90
N THR A 5 40.48 9.98 -10.86
CA THR A 5 39.03 10.07 -10.83
C THR A 5 38.69 10.86 -9.58
N LEU A 6 38.29 12.12 -9.76
CA LEU A 6 37.57 12.85 -8.73
C LEU A 6 36.49 11.91 -8.21
N GLN A 7 36.62 11.50 -6.96
CA GLN A 7 35.67 10.59 -6.33
C GLN A 7 34.30 11.26 -6.44
N ALA A 8 33.38 10.64 -7.19
CA ALA A 8 32.07 11.23 -7.42
C ALA A 8 31.42 11.55 -6.05
N PRO A 9 30.71 12.68 -5.91
CA PRO A 9 29.98 12.98 -4.69
C PRO A 9 29.02 11.83 -4.37
N SER A 10 28.86 11.49 -3.09
CA SER A 10 27.98 10.39 -2.69
C SER A 10 26.59 10.53 -3.32
N MET A 11 25.91 9.41 -3.60
CA MET A 11 24.49 9.40 -3.97
C MET A 11 23.59 10.06 -2.91
N ASN A 12 24.09 10.22 -1.67
CA ASN A 12 23.43 10.98 -0.60
C ASN A 12 23.95 12.41 -0.47
N ALA A 13 24.66 12.94 -1.45
CA ALA A 13 25.07 14.33 -1.47
C ALA A 13 24.01 15.16 -2.21
N ALA A 14 23.87 16.43 -1.82
CA ALA A 14 23.08 17.37 -2.59
C ALA A 14 23.63 17.47 -4.03
N HIS A 15 22.72 17.57 -4.99
CA HIS A 15 23.05 17.72 -6.42
C HIS A 15 22.03 18.64 -7.10
N GLU A 16 22.23 18.93 -8.39
CA GLU A 16 21.43 19.94 -9.11
C GLU A 16 19.91 19.66 -9.09
N ARG A 17 19.50 18.39 -9.15
CA ARG A 17 18.07 18.01 -9.12
C ARG A 17 17.50 17.86 -7.70
N ASP A 18 18.38 17.74 -6.71
CA ASP A 18 18.03 17.67 -5.29
C ASP A 18 19.02 18.48 -4.43
N PRO A 19 18.93 19.83 -4.48
CA PRO A 19 19.91 20.70 -3.85
C PRO A 19 19.88 20.66 -2.32
N PHE A 20 18.87 20.02 -1.73
CA PHE A 20 18.71 19.89 -0.28
C PHE A 20 18.94 18.47 0.23
N ASN A 21 19.33 17.52 -0.64
CA ASN A 21 19.54 16.12 -0.27
C ASN A 21 18.31 15.50 0.42
N ASN A 22 17.17 15.56 -0.25
CA ASN A 22 15.90 14.96 0.14
C ASN A 22 15.88 13.44 -0.07
N SER A 23 16.55 12.94 -1.10
CA SER A 23 16.66 11.50 -1.42
C SER A 23 17.64 10.76 -0.51
N CYS A 24 17.80 11.20 0.74
CA CYS A 24 18.64 10.52 1.73
C CYS A 24 17.87 9.46 2.52
N TYR A 25 18.61 8.55 3.17
CA TYR A 25 18.05 7.45 3.94
C TYR A 25 17.21 7.91 5.13
N GLY A 26 16.16 7.12 5.41
CA GLY A 26 15.13 7.43 6.39
C GLY A 26 14.03 8.32 5.80
N THR A 27 12.77 7.97 6.07
CA THR A 27 11.61 8.61 5.42
C THR A 27 11.25 9.93 6.11
N THR A 28 10.96 9.91 7.41
CA THR A 28 10.46 11.07 8.17
C THR A 28 11.56 11.85 8.90
N ILE A 29 12.71 11.22 9.11
CA ILE A 29 13.96 11.77 9.62
C ILE A 29 15.14 11.09 8.91
N ASP A 30 16.31 11.72 8.93
CA ASP A 30 17.52 11.11 8.40
C ASP A 30 17.99 9.95 9.29
N ARG A 31 18.46 8.88 8.66
CA ARG A 31 19.09 7.75 9.35
C ARG A 31 20.35 7.30 8.63
N PRO A 32 21.41 6.89 9.35
CA PRO A 32 22.58 6.31 8.72
C PRO A 32 22.25 4.93 8.13
N TYR A 33 23.10 4.49 7.20
CA TYR A 33 23.08 3.11 6.73
C TYR A 33 23.27 2.12 7.87
N LYS A 34 22.46 1.07 7.87
CA LYS A 34 22.84 -0.18 8.53
C LYS A 34 23.75 -0.96 7.58
N LEU A 35 25.05 -0.72 7.70
CA LEU A 35 26.04 -1.44 6.91
C LEU A 35 26.01 -2.91 7.29
N VAL A 36 25.87 -3.78 6.28
CA VAL A 36 25.98 -5.22 6.44
C VAL A 36 27.27 -5.65 5.76
N SER A 37 28.16 -6.28 6.52
CA SER A 37 29.34 -6.93 5.94
C SER A 37 28.93 -8.30 5.43
N LEU A 38 28.68 -8.39 4.12
CA LEU A 38 28.46 -9.67 3.44
C LEU A 38 29.63 -9.91 2.49
N PRO A 39 30.15 -11.15 2.38
CA PRO A 39 31.23 -11.46 1.44
C PRO A 39 30.93 -11.16 -0.04
N VAL A 40 29.65 -10.97 -0.37
CA VAL A 40 29.13 -10.88 -1.74
C VAL A 40 28.30 -9.63 -1.99
N LEU A 41 28.24 -8.69 -1.04
CA LEU A 41 27.49 -7.44 -1.20
C LEU A 41 28.14 -6.33 -0.37
N ASP A 42 28.61 -5.29 -1.05
CA ASP A 42 28.99 -4.01 -0.46
C ASP A 42 27.90 -2.98 -0.78
N VAL A 43 27.21 -2.51 0.26
CA VAL A 43 26.10 -1.56 0.11
C VAL A 43 26.57 -0.19 -0.38
N VAL A 44 27.77 0.24 0.01
CA VAL A 44 28.31 1.54 -0.40
C VAL A 44 28.64 1.50 -1.89
N ASP A 45 29.37 0.48 -2.32
CA ASP A 45 29.68 0.29 -3.75
C ASP A 45 28.40 0.10 -4.59
N PHE A 46 27.42 -0.66 -4.09
CA PHE A 46 26.15 -0.83 -4.80
C PHE A 46 25.46 0.52 -5.05
N ASN A 47 25.39 1.40 -4.05
CA ASN A 47 24.75 2.69 -4.24
C ASN A 47 25.59 3.60 -5.16
N GLU A 48 26.89 3.71 -4.92
CA GLU A 48 27.72 4.69 -5.62
C GLU A 48 28.05 4.33 -7.07
N ARG A 49 28.22 3.03 -7.37
CA ARG A 49 28.59 2.54 -8.69
C ARG A 49 27.39 1.98 -9.45
N ILE A 50 26.61 1.09 -8.84
CA ILE A 50 25.52 0.40 -9.54
C ILE A 50 24.35 1.34 -9.77
N ILE A 51 23.77 1.91 -8.70
CA ILE A 51 22.58 2.78 -8.85
C ILE A 51 22.90 3.97 -9.75
N ARG A 52 24.03 4.65 -9.51
CA ARG A 52 24.52 5.73 -10.38
C ARG A 52 24.60 5.32 -11.85
N GLY A 53 25.16 4.15 -12.14
CA GLY A 53 25.25 3.67 -13.52
C GLY A 53 23.90 3.51 -14.20
N TYR A 54 22.90 3.01 -13.47
CA TYR A 54 21.53 2.91 -14.00
C TYR A 54 20.86 4.29 -14.14
N GLU A 55 21.10 5.23 -13.22
CA GLU A 55 20.56 6.60 -13.31
C GLU A 55 21.18 7.41 -14.46
N GLU A 56 22.48 7.28 -14.69
CA GLU A 56 23.22 7.96 -15.76
C GLU A 56 23.13 7.22 -17.11
N GLY A 57 22.50 6.05 -17.15
CA GLY A 57 22.17 5.31 -18.37
C GLY A 57 23.31 4.48 -18.98
N TYR A 58 24.46 4.37 -18.30
CA TYR A 58 25.57 3.49 -18.73
C TYR A 58 25.53 2.10 -18.09
N GLY A 59 24.66 1.88 -17.10
CA GLY A 59 24.64 0.72 -16.22
C GLY A 59 24.62 -0.62 -16.95
N GLU A 60 23.66 -0.82 -17.86
CA GLU A 60 23.49 -2.07 -18.61
C GLU A 60 24.69 -2.40 -19.51
N LYS A 61 25.36 -1.38 -20.06
CA LYS A 61 26.39 -1.55 -21.10
C LYS A 61 27.81 -1.63 -20.54
N GLU A 62 28.07 -0.94 -19.42
CA GLU A 62 29.43 -0.71 -18.93
C GLU A 62 29.71 -1.31 -17.56
N LEU A 63 28.69 -1.60 -16.74
CA LEU A 63 28.95 -2.20 -15.43
C LEU A 63 29.44 -3.65 -15.59
N PRO A 64 30.49 -4.05 -14.86
CA PRO A 64 31.00 -5.41 -14.92
C PRO A 64 30.01 -6.39 -14.31
N ALA A 65 30.02 -7.62 -14.81
CA ALA A 65 29.37 -8.74 -14.14
C ALA A 65 30.13 -9.07 -12.84
N ASP A 66 29.67 -8.54 -11.71
CA ASP A 66 30.23 -8.80 -10.38
C ASP A 66 29.44 -9.87 -9.59
N LEU A 67 29.97 -10.26 -8.43
CA LEU A 67 29.36 -11.30 -7.60
C LEU A 67 27.98 -10.91 -7.05
N SER A 68 27.73 -9.62 -6.81
CA SER A 68 26.45 -9.10 -6.32
C SER A 68 25.37 -9.28 -7.39
N VAL A 69 25.67 -8.83 -8.61
CA VAL A 69 24.81 -8.97 -9.80
C VAL A 69 24.58 -10.44 -10.13
N ALA A 70 25.64 -11.26 -10.12
CA ALA A 70 25.55 -12.69 -10.42
C ALA A 70 24.67 -13.48 -9.42
N ARG A 71 24.43 -12.93 -8.23
CA ARG A 71 23.55 -13.50 -7.20
C ARG A 71 22.19 -12.78 -7.09
N SER A 72 21.94 -11.80 -7.94
CA SER A 72 20.71 -11.00 -7.98
C SER A 72 20.36 -10.37 -6.62
N LEU A 73 21.38 -9.91 -5.89
CA LEU A 73 21.19 -9.25 -4.60
C LEU A 73 20.95 -7.75 -4.80
N ILE A 74 19.94 -7.22 -4.12
CA ILE A 74 19.65 -5.78 -4.04
C ILE A 74 19.61 -5.43 -2.55
N PRO A 75 20.38 -4.42 -2.08
CA PRO A 75 20.25 -3.93 -0.71
C PRO A 75 18.82 -3.46 -0.40
N ALA A 76 18.40 -3.62 0.85
CA ALA A 76 17.11 -3.11 1.30
C ALA A 76 17.03 -1.58 1.17
N GLY A 77 15.87 -1.06 0.76
CA GLY A 77 15.59 0.37 0.73
C GLY A 77 16.28 1.18 -0.36
N THR A 78 16.93 0.56 -1.37
CA THR A 78 17.59 1.31 -2.45
C THR A 78 16.65 2.21 -3.24
N ALA A 79 15.33 1.95 -3.23
CA ALA A 79 14.34 2.83 -3.85
C ALA A 79 14.24 4.22 -3.18
N SER A 80 14.79 4.41 -1.98
CA SER A 80 14.90 5.75 -1.37
C SER A 80 15.71 6.73 -2.25
N LEU A 81 16.67 6.22 -3.01
CA LEU A 81 17.51 6.99 -3.92
C LEU A 81 16.82 7.34 -5.24
N ARG A 82 15.70 6.68 -5.56
CA ARG A 82 15.01 6.89 -6.83
C ARG A 82 14.18 8.18 -6.82
N ASP A 83 14.37 9.04 -7.82
CA ASP A 83 13.61 10.27 -8.01
C ASP A 83 12.53 10.10 -9.10
N PHE A 84 11.30 10.50 -8.80
CA PHE A 84 10.15 10.55 -9.71
C PHE A 84 9.61 11.98 -9.92
N SER A 85 10.31 13.00 -9.43
CA SER A 85 9.87 14.39 -9.47
C SER A 85 9.55 14.90 -10.89
N TYR A 86 10.10 14.25 -11.93
CA TYR A 86 9.94 14.61 -13.33
C TYR A 86 8.80 13.90 -14.08
N ILE A 87 8.12 12.91 -13.50
CA ILE A 87 7.17 12.08 -14.27
C ILE A 87 5.76 12.68 -14.40
N ALA A 88 5.38 13.56 -13.48
CA ALA A 88 4.05 14.17 -13.45
C ALA A 88 4.15 15.70 -13.49
N PRO A 89 3.27 16.40 -14.22
CA PRO A 89 3.33 17.85 -14.37
C PRO A 89 2.83 18.62 -13.14
N GLU A 90 2.10 17.96 -12.23
CA GLU A 90 1.47 18.57 -11.06
C GLU A 90 1.89 17.88 -9.76
N ILE A 91 1.78 18.60 -8.65
CA ILE A 91 2.08 18.13 -7.29
C ILE A 91 1.00 18.66 -6.32
N PRO A 92 0.65 17.94 -5.24
CA PRO A 92 -0.28 18.46 -4.24
C PRO A 92 0.33 19.64 -3.46
N GLU A 93 -0.46 20.70 -3.30
CA GLU A 93 -0.22 21.80 -2.37
C GLU A 93 -1.07 21.61 -1.12
N TYR A 94 -0.46 21.76 0.06
CA TYR A 94 -1.13 21.70 1.36
C TYR A 94 -1.71 23.06 1.75
N ILE A 95 -2.97 23.05 2.23
CA ILE A 95 -3.73 24.21 2.72
C ILE A 95 -4.01 23.99 4.23
N PRO A 96 -3.12 24.47 5.12
CA PRO A 96 -3.15 24.15 6.55
C PRO A 96 -4.43 24.56 7.28
N GLU A 97 -5.07 25.65 6.84
CA GLU A 97 -6.26 26.23 7.46
C GLU A 97 -7.47 25.30 7.39
N ASN A 98 -7.53 24.46 6.35
CA ASN A 98 -8.61 23.52 6.11
C ASN A 98 -8.38 22.17 6.80
N CYS A 99 -7.15 21.89 7.25
CA CYS A 99 -6.78 20.56 7.71
C CYS A 99 -7.42 20.18 9.05
N THR A 100 -8.06 19.00 9.10
CA THR A 100 -8.63 18.46 10.34
C THR A 100 -7.74 17.45 11.06
N GLY A 101 -6.62 17.05 10.43
CA GLY A 101 -5.71 16.03 10.96
C GLY A 101 -6.21 14.58 10.77
N CYS A 102 -7.07 14.32 9.77
CA CYS A 102 -7.70 13.00 9.57
C CYS A 102 -6.70 11.88 9.22
N MET A 103 -5.57 12.20 8.57
CA MET A 103 -4.53 11.28 8.08
C MET A 103 -4.92 10.39 6.88
N GLU A 104 -6.07 10.61 6.24
CA GLU A 104 -6.47 9.83 5.04
C GLU A 104 -5.51 10.03 3.88
N CYS A 105 -5.18 11.28 3.54
CA CYS A 105 -4.21 11.60 2.48
C CYS A 105 -2.86 10.91 2.72
N VAL A 106 -2.36 10.96 3.96
CA VAL A 106 -1.11 10.30 4.36
C VAL A 106 -1.22 8.79 4.26
N THR A 107 -2.39 8.17 4.50
CA THR A 107 -2.61 6.72 4.57
C THR A 107 -2.94 6.09 3.22
N GLU A 108 -3.58 6.82 2.30
CA GLU A 108 -3.98 6.32 0.98
C GLU A 108 -2.90 6.50 -0.09
N CYS A 109 -1.86 7.30 0.19
CA CYS A 109 -0.75 7.49 -0.75
C CYS A 109 -0.02 6.16 -1.06
N PRO A 110 0.14 5.76 -2.34
CA PRO A 110 0.78 4.49 -2.69
C PRO A 110 2.31 4.49 -2.57
N ASP A 111 2.95 5.67 -2.59
CA ASP A 111 4.40 5.82 -2.78
C ASP A 111 5.13 6.43 -1.57
N THR A 112 4.49 6.50 -0.39
CA THR A 112 5.06 7.18 0.78
C THR A 112 5.44 8.64 0.50
N ALA A 113 4.75 9.28 -0.45
CA ALA A 113 5.08 10.63 -0.93
C ALA A 113 4.42 11.76 -0.13
N ILE A 114 3.54 11.45 0.81
CA ILE A 114 2.98 12.42 1.76
C ILE A 114 3.16 11.88 3.18
N LEU A 115 3.77 12.70 4.02
CA LEU A 115 4.22 12.34 5.36
C LEU A 115 3.57 13.25 6.39
N GLY A 116 3.20 12.70 7.56
CA GLY A 116 2.62 13.47 8.66
C GLY A 116 3.59 13.63 9.82
N LYS A 117 3.47 14.73 10.57
CA LYS A 117 4.22 14.97 11.80
C LYS A 117 3.41 15.76 12.81
N VAL A 118 3.51 15.39 14.08
CA VAL A 118 2.93 16.14 15.20
C VAL A 118 4.02 16.44 16.21
N LEU A 119 4.13 17.69 16.65
CA LEU A 119 5.00 18.11 17.76
C LEU A 119 4.17 18.82 18.82
N SER A 120 4.61 18.81 20.07
CA SER A 120 4.03 19.71 21.08
C SER A 120 4.18 21.17 20.68
N GLU A 121 3.25 22.03 21.09
CA GLU A 121 3.31 23.46 20.78
C GLU A 121 4.61 24.11 21.27
N GLU A 122 5.12 23.71 22.44
CA GLU A 122 6.40 24.20 22.98
C GLU A 122 7.60 23.76 22.15
N GLU A 123 7.68 22.46 21.80
CA GLU A 123 8.78 21.92 21.00
C GLU A 123 8.77 22.52 19.59
N TRP A 124 7.58 22.67 19.01
CA TRP A 124 7.42 23.34 17.72
C TRP A 124 7.91 24.78 17.77
N GLN A 125 7.52 25.57 18.79
CA GLN A 125 7.98 26.96 18.96
C GLN A 125 9.51 27.02 19.12
N GLN A 126 10.08 26.13 19.93
CA GLN A 126 11.53 26.06 20.13
C GLN A 126 12.26 25.79 18.81
N LYS A 127 11.82 24.77 18.04
CA LYS A 127 12.44 24.42 16.76
C LYS A 127 12.26 25.52 15.70
N MET A 128 11.08 26.14 15.62
CA MET A 128 10.84 27.27 14.71
C MET A 128 11.75 28.48 15.03
N SER A 129 12.05 28.73 16.31
CA SER A 129 12.93 29.83 16.72
C SER A 129 14.40 29.65 16.31
N GLN A 130 14.80 28.42 16.00
CA GLN A 130 16.16 28.07 15.59
C GLN A 130 16.35 28.13 14.06
N LEU A 131 15.26 28.25 13.29
CA LEU A 131 15.33 28.35 11.84
C LEU A 131 15.78 29.75 11.40
N PRO A 132 16.55 29.86 10.30
CA PRO A 132 16.80 31.14 9.64
C PRO A 132 15.48 31.87 9.33
N PRO A 133 15.43 33.22 9.37
CA PRO A 133 14.19 33.99 9.16
C PRO A 133 13.45 33.64 7.85
N GLU A 134 14.19 33.42 6.78
CA GLU A 134 13.65 33.04 5.47
C GLU A 134 13.04 31.63 5.44
N ASP A 135 13.65 30.69 6.18
CA ASP A 135 13.16 29.32 6.31
C ASP A 135 11.92 29.28 7.19
N ARG A 136 11.93 30.07 8.27
CA ARG A 136 10.79 30.24 9.16
C ARG A 136 9.60 30.84 8.40
N ALA A 137 9.81 31.91 7.62
CA ALA A 137 8.76 32.54 6.83
C ALA A 137 8.13 31.58 5.80
N LEU A 138 8.92 30.66 5.24
CA LEU A 138 8.44 29.62 4.33
C LEU A 138 7.65 28.52 5.06
N TYR A 139 8.15 28.07 6.22
CA TYR A 139 7.76 26.80 6.81
C TYR A 139 6.78 26.92 7.99
N GLU A 140 6.85 27.98 8.79
CA GLU A 140 5.91 28.22 9.90
C GLU A 140 4.44 28.21 9.46
N PRO A 141 4.04 28.84 8.31
CA PRO A 141 2.65 28.81 7.84
C PRO A 141 2.15 27.41 7.47
N GLN A 142 3.05 26.45 7.23
CA GLN A 142 2.67 25.09 6.81
C GLN A 142 2.22 24.21 7.99
N TRP A 143 2.21 24.73 9.22
CA TRP A 143 1.76 23.98 10.40
C TRP A 143 0.33 24.37 10.78
N SER A 144 -0.51 23.38 11.06
CA SER A 144 -1.92 23.52 11.36
C SER A 144 -2.24 23.20 12.81
N ARG A 145 -3.12 24.01 13.41
CA ARG A 145 -3.82 23.72 14.66
C ARG A 145 -5.10 22.93 14.36
N THR A 146 -4.95 21.62 14.16
CA THR A 146 -6.06 20.76 13.74
C THR A 146 -7.04 20.45 14.87
N LYS A 147 -8.30 20.14 14.52
CA LYS A 147 -9.32 19.65 15.47
C LYS A 147 -8.83 18.44 16.26
N LYS A 148 -8.16 17.50 15.58
CA LYS A 148 -7.70 16.24 16.19
C LYS A 148 -6.48 16.44 17.09
N TYR A 149 -5.38 16.97 16.55
CA TYR A 149 -4.10 17.01 17.26
C TYR A 149 -3.93 18.24 18.16
N TYR A 150 -4.55 19.37 17.81
CA TYR A 150 -4.49 20.56 18.65
C TYR A 150 -5.63 20.58 19.67
N ASP A 151 -6.88 20.75 19.25
CA ASP A 151 -8.01 20.91 20.18
C ASP A 151 -8.26 19.66 21.02
N GLY A 152 -8.22 18.49 20.39
CA GLY A 152 -8.44 17.19 21.03
C GLY A 152 -7.42 16.90 22.14
N PHE A 153 -6.14 17.11 21.87
CA PHE A 153 -5.08 16.87 22.86
C PHE A 153 -4.90 18.02 23.83
N LYS A 154 -5.19 19.27 23.47
CA LYS A 154 -5.21 20.38 24.44
C LYS A 154 -6.20 20.13 25.57
N LYS A 155 -7.38 19.55 25.26
CA LYS A 155 -8.35 19.12 26.27
C LYS A 155 -7.86 17.94 27.13
N LYS A 156 -7.06 17.05 26.56
CA LYS A 156 -6.60 15.81 27.22
C LYS A 156 -5.31 15.98 28.03
N LEU A 157 -4.37 16.76 27.52
CA LEU A 157 -2.99 16.91 28.01
C LEU A 157 -2.69 18.34 28.48
N GLY A 158 -3.61 19.30 28.30
CA GLY A 158 -3.39 20.72 28.61
C GLY A 158 -2.65 21.51 27.53
N VAL A 159 -2.00 20.81 26.61
CA VAL A 159 -1.18 21.37 25.53
C VAL A 159 -1.57 20.73 24.20
N GLY A 160 -1.65 21.55 23.15
CA GLY A 160 -2.03 21.11 21.81
C GLY A 160 -0.82 20.66 20.98
N GLY A 161 -1.07 19.75 20.04
CA GLY A 161 -0.09 19.31 19.06
C GLY A 161 -0.18 20.13 17.77
N MET A 162 0.93 20.72 17.36
CA MET A 162 1.08 21.34 16.04
C MET A 162 1.28 20.24 15.01
N PHE A 163 0.46 20.24 13.95
CA PHE A 163 0.46 19.19 12.94
C PHE A 163 0.91 19.73 11.58
N ASN A 164 1.63 18.92 10.82
CA ASN A 164 2.01 19.22 9.45
C ASN A 164 1.91 17.96 8.58
N ILE A 165 1.51 18.13 7.32
CA ILE A 165 1.76 17.16 6.26
C ILE A 165 2.71 17.75 5.22
N ILE A 166 3.69 16.97 4.79
CA ILE A 166 4.63 17.38 3.76
C ILE A 166 4.57 16.43 2.57
N ILE A 167 4.76 16.98 1.37
CA ILE A 167 4.88 16.20 0.15
C ILE A 167 6.37 16.00 -0.14
N ASP A 168 6.82 14.75 -0.26
CA ASP A 168 8.12 14.40 -0.81
C ASP A 168 8.04 14.50 -2.34
N PRO A 169 8.66 15.52 -2.96
CA PRO A 169 8.60 15.71 -4.41
C PRO A 169 9.31 14.59 -5.18
N SER A 170 10.26 13.88 -4.55
CA SER A 170 11.01 12.80 -5.20
C SER A 170 10.20 11.52 -5.31
N LYS A 171 9.19 11.33 -4.46
CA LYS A 171 8.34 10.12 -4.48
C LYS A 171 6.97 10.38 -5.08
N CYS A 172 6.53 11.65 -5.13
CA CYS A 172 5.21 12.01 -5.63
C CYS A 172 5.09 11.81 -7.15
N LYS A 173 4.21 10.89 -7.53
CA LYS A 173 3.87 10.60 -8.94
C LYS A 173 2.69 11.41 -9.48
N GLY A 174 2.17 12.38 -8.72
CA GLY A 174 1.08 13.25 -9.16
C GLY A 174 -0.28 12.56 -9.38
N CYS A 175 -0.51 11.39 -8.77
CA CYS A 175 -1.76 10.63 -8.94
C CYS A 175 -3.02 11.30 -8.39
N ALA A 176 -2.89 12.38 -7.60
CA ALA A 176 -3.99 13.10 -6.95
C ALA A 176 -4.88 12.29 -5.97
N GLU A 177 -4.58 11.02 -5.68
CA GLU A 177 -5.32 10.21 -4.70
C GLU A 177 -5.48 10.92 -3.35
N CYS A 178 -4.39 11.51 -2.84
CA CYS A 178 -4.37 12.27 -1.59
C CYS A 178 -5.28 13.51 -1.59
N VAL A 179 -5.52 14.11 -2.77
CA VAL A 179 -6.44 15.24 -2.95
C VAL A 179 -7.88 14.72 -2.97
N THR A 180 -8.14 13.63 -3.70
CA THR A 180 -9.47 13.03 -3.81
C THR A 180 -10.02 12.53 -2.48
N VAL A 181 -9.18 11.93 -1.62
CA VAL A 181 -9.61 11.48 -0.28
C VAL A 181 -9.71 12.60 0.75
N CYS A 182 -9.38 13.85 0.40
CA CYS A 182 -9.41 14.98 1.31
C CYS A 182 -10.77 15.70 1.28
N ASP A 183 -11.72 15.23 2.11
CA ASP A 183 -13.06 15.82 2.22
C ASP A 183 -13.07 17.29 2.68
N ASP A 184 -11.99 17.74 3.34
CA ASP A 184 -11.87 19.10 3.88
C ASP A 184 -11.28 20.11 2.86
N ASN A 185 -10.92 19.69 1.65
CA ASN A 185 -10.20 20.53 0.67
C ASN A 185 -8.90 21.14 1.23
N ALA A 186 -8.19 20.37 2.06
CA ALA A 186 -6.87 20.77 2.60
C ALA A 186 -5.72 20.47 1.62
N LEU A 187 -6.01 19.91 0.45
CA LEU A 187 -5.04 19.62 -0.60
C LEU A 187 -5.65 19.99 -1.96
N ARG A 188 -4.81 20.47 -2.88
CA ARG A 188 -5.17 20.65 -4.30
C ARG A 188 -3.96 20.39 -5.19
N MET A 189 -4.17 19.95 -6.42
CA MET A 189 -3.08 19.82 -7.39
C MET A 189 -2.68 21.20 -7.91
N VAL A 190 -1.37 21.45 -8.01
CA VAL A 190 -0.79 22.66 -8.62
C VAL A 190 0.30 22.29 -9.63
N PRO A 191 0.54 23.12 -10.67
CA PRO A 191 1.63 22.89 -11.62
C PRO A 191 3.00 22.91 -10.96
N LYS A 192 3.89 22.02 -11.39
CA LYS A 192 5.31 22.01 -10.98
C LYS A 192 6.09 23.10 -11.73
N THR A 193 6.13 24.30 -11.16
CA THR A 193 7.09 25.33 -11.56
C THR A 193 8.41 25.18 -10.80
N ASP A 194 9.49 25.80 -11.28
CA ASP A 194 10.78 25.78 -10.58
C ASP A 194 10.67 26.31 -9.14
N GLU A 195 9.87 27.37 -8.94
CA GLU A 195 9.60 27.94 -7.63
C GLU A 195 8.85 26.97 -6.71
N VAL A 196 7.79 26.32 -7.22
CA VAL A 196 7.00 25.33 -6.45
C VAL A 196 7.88 24.17 -6.04
N MET A 197 8.67 23.64 -6.97
CA MET A 197 9.53 22.49 -6.71
C MET A 197 10.70 22.83 -5.78
N TYR A 198 11.27 24.04 -5.88
CA TYR A 198 12.26 24.54 -4.92
C TYR A 198 11.69 24.60 -3.50
N LYS A 199 10.50 25.21 -3.33
CA LYS A 199 9.83 25.31 -2.03
C LYS A 199 9.46 23.94 -1.47
N ALA A 200 8.95 23.03 -2.29
CA ALA A 200 8.61 21.67 -1.88
C ALA A 200 9.83 20.91 -1.36
N ARG A 201 10.93 20.92 -2.13
CA ARG A 201 12.20 20.28 -1.71
C ARG A 201 12.77 20.89 -0.44
N LYS A 202 12.74 22.22 -0.30
CA LYS A 202 13.23 22.90 0.90
C LYS A 202 12.38 22.57 2.13
N SER A 203 11.05 22.59 1.97
CA SER A 203 10.11 22.29 3.05
C SER A 203 10.16 20.82 3.48
N HIS A 204 10.36 19.90 2.55
CA HIS A 204 10.64 18.48 2.86
C HIS A 204 11.92 18.32 3.68
N ARG A 205 13.00 19.02 3.32
CA ARG A 205 14.24 18.98 4.11
C ARG A 205 14.04 19.53 5.53
N LEU A 206 13.36 20.67 5.64
CA LEU A 206 13.00 21.24 6.95
C LEU A 206 12.15 20.25 7.76
N PHE A 207 11.18 19.60 7.14
CA PHE A 207 10.38 18.55 7.78
C PHE A 207 11.24 17.45 8.39
N LYS A 208 12.22 16.89 7.67
CA LYS A 208 13.12 15.86 8.23
C LYS A 208 13.92 16.39 9.41
N ASN A 209 14.42 17.63 9.31
CA ASN A 209 15.19 18.29 10.38
C ASN A 209 14.38 18.57 11.66
N MET A 210 13.04 18.62 11.58
CA MET A 210 12.18 18.79 12.75
C MET A 210 12.15 17.56 13.68
N GLY A 211 12.85 16.45 13.36
CA GLY A 211 12.88 15.25 14.20
C GLY A 211 11.57 14.45 14.16
N PRO A 212 11.45 13.36 14.94
CA PRO A 212 10.27 12.49 14.89
C PRO A 212 9.01 13.16 15.44
N SER A 213 7.84 12.57 15.17
CA SER A 213 6.60 12.98 15.86
C SER A 213 6.70 12.72 17.37
N ASP A 214 6.06 13.58 18.17
CA ASP A 214 5.89 13.33 19.61
C ASP A 214 4.84 12.22 19.82
N GLU A 215 5.29 11.10 20.39
CA GLU A 215 4.48 9.90 20.61
C GLU A 215 3.24 10.15 21.48
N LYS A 216 3.23 11.20 22.32
CA LYS A 216 2.07 11.54 23.16
C LYS A 216 0.83 11.89 22.32
N TYR A 217 1.00 12.31 21.07
CA TYR A 217 -0.07 12.66 20.15
C TYR A 217 -0.50 11.50 19.24
N ILE A 218 0.17 10.36 19.32
CA ILE A 218 -0.14 9.19 18.50
C ILE A 218 -1.10 8.30 19.27
N SER A 219 -2.37 8.26 18.84
CA SER A 219 -3.39 7.47 19.55
C SER A 219 -3.26 5.98 19.22
N GLY A 220 -3.06 5.15 20.24
CA GLY A 220 -3.13 3.69 20.07
C GLY A 220 -4.51 3.16 19.67
N ASN A 221 -5.57 3.94 19.90
CA ASN A 221 -6.95 3.57 19.55
C ASN A 221 -7.32 3.95 18.10
N LEU A 222 -6.60 4.89 17.49
CA LEU A 222 -6.84 5.33 16.12
C LEU A 222 -5.74 4.74 15.25
N LEU A 223 -6.02 3.60 14.61
CA LEU A 223 -5.02 2.87 13.83
C LEU A 223 -4.46 3.67 12.65
N ILE A 224 -5.20 4.69 12.19
CA ILE A 224 -4.72 5.62 11.16
C ILE A 224 -3.49 6.44 11.61
N ASP A 225 -3.29 6.62 12.91
CA ASP A 225 -2.14 7.35 13.47
C ASP A 225 -0.84 6.54 13.40
N ILE A 226 -0.89 5.26 13.02
CA ILE A 226 0.31 4.42 12.84
C ILE A 226 1.31 5.09 11.91
N MET A 227 0.84 5.80 10.88
CA MET A 227 1.69 6.51 9.91
C MET A 227 2.43 7.73 10.49
N LEU A 228 2.19 8.11 11.74
CA LEU A 228 3.00 9.11 12.45
C LEU A 228 4.22 8.50 13.16
N LYS A 229 4.27 7.16 13.27
CA LYS A 229 5.37 6.45 13.93
C LYS A 229 6.52 6.23 12.98
N GLU A 230 7.72 6.57 13.45
CA GLU A 230 8.99 6.30 12.80
C GLU A 230 9.19 4.82 12.41
N SER A 231 8.65 3.89 13.20
CA SER A 231 8.75 2.45 12.96
C SER A 231 7.77 1.94 11.88
N ALA A 232 6.78 2.74 11.47
CA ALA A 232 5.83 2.37 10.42
C ALA A 232 6.40 2.60 9.00
N HIS A 233 7.44 3.42 8.86
CA HIS A 233 8.04 3.73 7.56
C HIS A 233 9.06 2.68 7.09
N ILE A 234 8.62 1.42 7.00
CA ILE A 234 9.40 0.27 6.50
C ILE A 234 9.34 0.13 4.98
N TYR A 235 8.44 0.88 4.34
CA TYR A 235 8.32 1.01 2.89
C TYR A 235 8.67 2.43 2.48
N THR A 236 9.84 2.62 1.86
CA THR A 236 10.46 3.94 1.63
C THR A 236 9.81 4.75 0.51
N GLY A 237 8.90 4.16 -0.26
CA GLY A 237 8.48 4.72 -1.54
C GLY A 237 9.52 4.45 -2.64
N GLY A 238 9.39 5.11 -3.79
CA GLY A 238 10.32 4.95 -4.91
C GLY A 238 10.12 3.67 -5.72
N ALA A 239 9.04 2.94 -5.43
CA ALA A 239 8.63 1.77 -6.20
C ALA A 239 8.21 2.17 -7.62
N GLY A 240 8.51 1.33 -8.62
CA GLY A 240 8.18 1.58 -10.02
C GLY A 240 6.71 1.36 -10.40
N SER A 241 5.77 1.50 -9.47
CA SER A 241 4.34 1.23 -9.69
C SER A 241 3.68 2.36 -10.50
N CYS A 242 2.52 2.08 -11.09
CA CYS A 242 1.69 3.11 -11.72
C CYS A 242 1.30 4.21 -10.72
N ALA A 243 1.02 5.42 -11.23
CA ALA A 243 0.42 6.48 -10.44
C ALA A 243 -0.94 5.99 -9.88
N GLY A 244 -1.15 6.14 -8.56
CA GLY A 244 -2.39 5.73 -7.92
C GLY A 244 -2.52 4.23 -7.59
N CYS A 245 -1.47 3.43 -7.81
CA CYS A 245 -1.54 1.98 -7.70
C CYS A 245 -2.13 1.49 -6.36
N GLY A 246 -3.27 0.80 -6.40
CA GLY A 246 -3.91 0.27 -5.20
C GLY A 246 -3.08 -0.79 -4.47
N GLU A 247 -2.27 -1.57 -5.19
CA GLU A 247 -1.32 -2.51 -4.58
C GLU A 247 -0.25 -1.77 -3.77
N GLY A 248 0.24 -0.63 -4.26
CA GLY A 248 1.22 0.22 -3.56
C GLY A 248 0.70 0.70 -2.21
N THR A 249 -0.53 1.21 -2.17
CA THR A 249 -1.19 1.62 -0.93
C THR A 249 -1.33 0.45 0.04
N ALA A 250 -1.81 -0.71 -0.43
CA ALA A 250 -2.01 -1.90 0.39
C ALA A 250 -0.69 -2.41 1.00
N LEU A 251 0.37 -2.50 0.20
CA LEU A 251 1.69 -2.92 0.69
C LEU A 251 2.29 -1.95 1.70
N ARG A 252 2.14 -0.64 1.46
CA ARG A 252 2.62 0.37 2.40
C ARG A 252 1.88 0.27 3.73
N MET A 253 0.56 0.10 3.72
CA MET A 253 -0.23 -0.08 4.94
C MET A 253 0.11 -1.40 5.64
N LEU A 254 0.35 -2.50 4.91
CA LEU A 254 0.83 -3.77 5.46
C LEU A 254 2.18 -3.60 6.18
N CYS A 255 3.12 -2.91 5.53
CA CYS A 255 4.44 -2.62 6.09
C CYS A 255 4.33 -1.71 7.31
N ALA A 256 3.45 -0.70 7.28
CA ALA A 256 3.21 0.19 8.41
C ALA A 256 2.66 -0.57 9.62
N ALA A 257 1.66 -1.43 9.42
CA ALA A 257 1.09 -2.27 10.46
C ALA A 257 2.16 -3.18 11.09
N THR A 258 2.91 -3.91 10.26
CA THR A 258 3.91 -4.88 10.71
C THR A 258 5.10 -4.17 11.37
N GLY A 259 5.61 -3.12 10.73
CA GLY A 259 6.72 -2.30 11.23
C GLY A 259 6.41 -1.60 12.54
N SER A 260 5.17 -1.15 12.74
CA SER A 260 4.76 -0.53 14.00
C SER A 260 4.92 -1.44 15.24
N LYS A 261 4.95 -2.77 15.03
CA LYS A 261 5.08 -3.78 16.09
C LYS A 261 6.44 -4.49 16.09
N TYR A 262 7.02 -4.71 14.92
CA TYR A 262 8.24 -5.53 14.75
C TYR A 262 9.43 -4.77 14.15
N GLY A 263 9.28 -3.48 13.82
CA GLY A 263 10.33 -2.73 13.12
C GLY A 263 10.75 -3.43 11.83
N GLU A 264 12.04 -3.75 11.72
CA GLU A 264 12.64 -4.47 10.59
C GLU A 264 12.77 -5.99 10.83
N ASP A 265 12.34 -6.50 11.99
CA ASP A 265 12.56 -7.90 12.43
C ASP A 265 11.52 -8.90 11.90
N TRP A 266 11.25 -8.85 10.60
CA TRP A 266 10.33 -9.72 9.87
C TRP A 266 10.76 -9.86 8.40
N GLY A 267 10.07 -10.67 7.59
CA GLY A 267 10.45 -10.82 6.18
C GLY A 267 9.31 -11.19 5.24
N ILE A 268 9.62 -11.12 3.94
CA ILE A 268 8.67 -11.26 2.84
C ILE A 268 9.16 -12.32 1.83
N VAL A 269 8.26 -13.21 1.43
CA VAL A 269 8.38 -14.10 0.28
C VAL A 269 7.32 -13.71 -0.74
N ALA A 270 7.73 -13.21 -1.90
CA ALA A 270 6.82 -12.73 -2.92
C ALA A 270 6.62 -13.74 -4.06
N ALA A 271 5.40 -13.88 -4.55
CA ALA A 271 5.06 -14.50 -5.81
C ALA A 271 5.20 -13.48 -6.94
N THR A 272 5.74 -13.93 -8.08
CA THR A 272 5.91 -13.10 -9.28
C THR A 272 4.60 -12.44 -9.71
N GLY A 273 4.62 -11.14 -9.98
CA GLY A 273 3.45 -10.33 -10.36
C GLY A 273 3.79 -8.84 -10.38
N CYS A 274 2.79 -7.97 -10.38
CA CYS A 274 3.01 -6.52 -10.34
C CYS A 274 3.88 -6.12 -9.14
N ASN A 275 3.54 -6.62 -7.94
CA ASN A 275 4.33 -6.44 -6.73
C ASN A 275 5.84 -6.67 -6.95
N THR A 276 6.25 -7.81 -7.53
CA THR A 276 7.67 -8.08 -7.73
C THR A 276 8.27 -7.16 -8.78
N VAL A 277 7.54 -6.81 -9.84
CA VAL A 277 8.06 -5.91 -10.88
C VAL A 277 8.34 -4.54 -10.28
N TYR A 278 7.35 -3.87 -9.69
CA TYR A 278 7.60 -2.51 -9.22
C TYR A 278 8.44 -2.42 -7.94
N THR A 279 8.54 -3.48 -7.12
CA THR A 279 9.37 -3.48 -5.90
C THR A 279 10.74 -4.14 -6.07
N SER A 280 11.06 -4.70 -7.24
CA SER A 280 12.37 -5.34 -7.45
C SER A 280 12.93 -5.20 -8.86
N THR A 281 12.42 -4.25 -9.68
CA THR A 281 13.15 -3.83 -10.89
C THR A 281 14.50 -3.30 -10.49
N TYR A 282 15.53 -4.07 -10.82
CA TYR A 282 16.92 -3.77 -10.51
C TYR A 282 17.28 -2.36 -10.99
N PRO A 283 17.98 -1.54 -10.18
CA PRO A 283 18.57 -1.84 -8.87
C PRO A 283 17.72 -1.44 -7.63
N TYR A 284 16.40 -1.23 -7.79
CA TYR A 284 15.59 -0.59 -6.75
C TYR A 284 14.72 -1.58 -5.95
N ASN A 285 14.74 -1.43 -4.62
CA ASN A 285 13.86 -2.12 -3.69
C ASN A 285 13.33 -1.14 -2.60
N PRO A 286 12.00 -1.06 -2.37
CA PRO A 286 11.40 -0.12 -1.42
C PRO A 286 11.29 -0.65 0.02
N TYR A 287 11.59 -1.91 0.27
CA TYR A 287 11.42 -2.52 1.59
C TYR A 287 12.69 -2.35 2.43
N LEU A 288 12.52 -2.02 3.71
CA LEU A 288 13.58 -2.06 4.71
C LEU A 288 13.68 -3.41 5.43
N VAL A 289 13.07 -4.46 4.88
CA VAL A 289 13.09 -5.83 5.41
C VAL A 289 13.61 -6.83 4.39
N PRO A 290 14.14 -7.98 4.85
CA PRO A 290 14.46 -9.10 3.97
C PRO A 290 13.27 -9.47 3.07
N TRP A 291 13.50 -9.43 1.77
CA TRP A 291 12.51 -9.72 0.75
C TRP A 291 13.12 -10.69 -0.27
N THR A 292 12.36 -11.68 -0.70
CA THR A 292 12.80 -12.63 -1.72
C THR A 292 11.64 -13.00 -2.64
N ASN A 293 11.93 -13.20 -3.92
CA ASN A 293 11.03 -13.80 -4.88
C ASN A 293 11.68 -15.08 -5.42
N SER A 294 10.89 -16.16 -5.51
CA SER A 294 11.29 -17.39 -6.18
C SER A 294 10.65 -17.44 -7.57
N LEU A 295 9.43 -17.97 -7.68
CA LEU A 295 8.67 -18.07 -8.92
C LEU A 295 7.23 -17.60 -8.70
N PHE A 296 6.40 -17.74 -9.74
CA PHE A 296 5.01 -17.30 -9.72
C PHE A 296 4.14 -18.25 -8.87
N GLU A 297 4.39 -19.55 -8.98
CA GLU A 297 3.53 -20.63 -8.50
C GLU A 297 3.86 -21.12 -7.09
N ASN A 298 5.06 -20.84 -6.58
CA ASN A 298 5.60 -21.58 -5.43
C ASN A 298 5.82 -20.73 -4.17
N ALA A 299 5.47 -19.45 -4.14
CA ALA A 299 5.78 -18.57 -3.01
C ALA A 299 5.28 -19.10 -1.65
N PRO A 300 4.04 -19.64 -1.51
CA PRO A 300 3.61 -20.25 -0.24
C PRO A 300 4.48 -21.43 0.20
N THR A 301 4.85 -22.32 -0.73
CA THR A 301 5.72 -23.47 -0.43
C THR A 301 7.18 -23.06 -0.18
N TYR A 302 7.66 -22.01 -0.83
CA TYR A 302 8.98 -21.46 -0.54
C TYR A 302 9.03 -20.87 0.87
N ALA A 303 7.97 -20.18 1.30
CA ALA A 303 7.84 -19.67 2.65
C ALA A 303 7.79 -20.77 3.72
N ILE A 304 7.25 -21.97 3.43
CA ILE A 304 7.38 -23.14 4.31
C ILE A 304 8.86 -23.44 4.58
N GLY A 305 9.69 -23.49 3.54
CA GLY A 305 11.13 -23.74 3.67
C GLY A 305 11.83 -22.66 4.50
N VAL A 306 11.53 -21.38 4.24
CA VAL A 306 12.06 -20.24 5.00
C VAL A 306 11.64 -20.34 6.47
N ARG A 307 10.35 -20.57 6.75
CA ARG A 307 9.80 -20.69 8.10
C ARG A 307 10.46 -21.83 8.88
N MET A 308 10.60 -23.00 8.27
CA MET A 308 11.28 -24.15 8.88
C MET A 308 12.73 -23.83 9.23
N ARG A 309 13.45 -23.13 8.34
CA ARG A 309 14.83 -22.71 8.63
C ARG A 309 14.89 -21.69 9.76
N TRP A 310 14.02 -20.68 9.75
CA TRP A 310 13.94 -19.69 10.81
C TRP A 310 13.60 -20.31 12.17
N ASP A 311 12.73 -21.33 12.20
CA ASP A 311 12.40 -22.05 13.43
C ASP A 311 13.61 -22.79 14.01
N GLN A 312 14.44 -23.41 13.16
CA GLN A 312 15.71 -24.04 13.57
C GLN A 312 16.71 -23.02 14.13
N MET A 313 16.64 -21.77 13.67
CA MET A 313 17.46 -20.66 14.15
C MET A 313 16.89 -20.00 15.42
N GLY A 314 15.73 -20.45 15.90
CA GLY A 314 15.06 -19.89 17.08
C GLY A 314 14.18 -18.67 16.79
N TRP A 315 13.93 -18.31 15.53
CA TRP A 315 13.20 -17.11 15.12
C TRP A 315 11.70 -17.32 14.94
N LYS A 316 11.09 -18.20 15.76
CA LYS A 316 9.67 -18.64 15.64
C LYS A 316 8.67 -17.48 15.76
N ASP A 317 9.08 -16.42 16.43
CA ASP A 317 8.34 -15.20 16.71
C ASP A 317 8.46 -14.13 15.62
N LYS A 318 9.48 -14.22 14.73
CA LYS A 318 9.64 -13.29 13.61
C LYS A 318 8.55 -13.52 12.55
N PRO A 319 7.71 -12.52 12.22
CA PRO A 319 6.68 -12.65 11.20
C PRO A 319 7.27 -12.96 9.81
N LEU A 320 6.61 -13.84 9.08
CA LEU A 320 6.91 -14.14 7.69
C LEU A 320 5.65 -13.95 6.85
N TRP A 321 5.71 -13.01 5.91
CA TRP A 321 4.63 -12.73 4.98
C TRP A 321 4.91 -13.35 3.62
N VAL A 322 3.87 -13.91 3.02
CA VAL A 322 3.80 -14.29 1.62
C VAL A 322 2.96 -13.25 0.91
N ILE A 323 3.48 -12.65 -0.16
CA ILE A 323 2.76 -11.64 -0.93
C ILE A 323 2.53 -12.16 -2.34
N GLY A 324 1.34 -11.94 -2.90
CA GLY A 324 1.10 -12.27 -4.29
C GLY A 324 -0.19 -11.67 -4.81
N GLY A 325 -0.26 -11.48 -6.13
CA GLY A 325 -1.48 -11.07 -6.82
C GLY A 325 -2.52 -12.18 -6.85
N ASP A 326 -3.73 -11.87 -7.32
CA ASP A 326 -4.77 -12.89 -7.46
C ASP A 326 -4.38 -14.04 -8.38
N GLY A 327 -3.68 -13.80 -9.49
CA GLY A 327 -3.20 -14.90 -10.34
C GLY A 327 -2.25 -15.88 -9.68
N ALA A 328 -1.44 -15.43 -8.73
CA ALA A 328 -0.58 -16.32 -7.95
C ALA A 328 -1.41 -17.15 -6.95
N MET A 329 -2.36 -16.49 -6.26
CA MET A 329 -3.00 -17.06 -5.07
C MET A 329 -4.32 -17.78 -5.37
N TYR A 330 -5.02 -17.39 -6.43
CA TYR A 330 -6.29 -17.98 -6.85
C TYR A 330 -6.08 -19.09 -7.89
N ASP A 331 -5.03 -18.98 -8.71
CA ASP A 331 -4.82 -19.85 -9.86
C ASP A 331 -3.56 -20.72 -9.69
N ILE A 332 -2.43 -20.31 -10.28
CA ILE A 332 -1.27 -21.20 -10.48
C ILE A 332 -0.64 -21.68 -9.16
N GLY A 333 -0.63 -20.83 -8.14
CA GLY A 333 -0.08 -21.15 -6.82
C GLY A 333 -1.13 -21.58 -5.78
N PHE A 334 -2.39 -21.76 -6.18
CA PHE A 334 -3.46 -22.10 -5.24
C PHE A 334 -3.21 -23.44 -4.52
N GLN A 335 -2.67 -24.45 -5.22
CA GLN A 335 -2.31 -25.72 -4.58
C GLN A 335 -1.21 -25.53 -3.53
N ALA A 336 -0.19 -24.71 -3.82
CA ALA A 336 0.86 -24.38 -2.87
C ALA A 336 0.31 -23.62 -1.65
N LEU A 337 -0.60 -22.67 -1.87
CA LEU A 337 -1.30 -21.94 -0.83
C LEU A 337 -2.11 -22.88 0.08
N SER A 338 -2.92 -23.75 -0.52
CA SER A 338 -3.70 -24.77 0.19
C SER A 338 -2.80 -25.71 1.01
N ARG A 339 -1.66 -26.14 0.44
CA ARG A 339 -0.66 -26.95 1.15
C ARG A 339 -0.04 -26.20 2.33
N MET A 340 0.25 -24.91 2.18
CA MET A 340 0.78 -24.06 3.24
C MET A 340 -0.21 -23.94 4.40
N PHE A 341 -1.50 -23.74 4.14
CA PHE A 341 -2.51 -23.76 5.20
C PHE A 341 -2.54 -25.09 5.95
N MET A 342 -2.49 -26.21 5.23
CA MET A 342 -2.44 -27.55 5.84
C MET A 342 -1.16 -27.85 6.62
N SER A 343 -0.10 -27.04 6.48
CA SER A 343 1.13 -27.21 7.27
C SER A 343 0.96 -26.78 8.73
N GLY A 344 -0.01 -25.91 9.02
CA GLY A 344 -0.19 -25.31 10.35
C GLY A 344 0.93 -24.34 10.77
N LEU A 345 1.91 -24.07 9.90
CA LEU A 345 3.02 -23.18 10.20
C LEU A 345 2.55 -21.72 10.34
N ASN A 346 3.21 -20.98 11.21
CA ASN A 346 2.94 -19.56 11.44
C ASN A 346 3.47 -18.70 10.27
N ILE A 347 2.73 -18.71 9.17
CA ILE A 347 3.00 -17.97 7.93
C ILE A 347 1.77 -17.16 7.56
N LYS A 348 1.97 -15.90 7.16
CA LYS A 348 0.90 -14.96 6.82
C LYS A 348 0.87 -14.76 5.32
N VAL A 349 -0.30 -14.69 4.72
CA VAL A 349 -0.46 -14.43 3.29
C VAL A 349 -1.19 -13.10 3.12
N PHE A 350 -0.67 -12.24 2.26
CA PHE A 350 -1.30 -11.01 1.86
C PHE A 350 -1.55 -11.05 0.36
N VAL A 351 -2.82 -11.11 -0.04
CA VAL A 351 -3.22 -11.17 -1.44
C VAL A 351 -3.58 -9.78 -1.93
N LEU A 352 -2.90 -9.36 -2.99
CA LEU A 352 -3.18 -8.14 -3.74
C LEU A 352 -4.19 -8.50 -4.84
N ASP A 353 -5.46 -8.31 -4.56
CA ASP A 353 -6.52 -8.74 -5.45
C ASP A 353 -6.84 -7.62 -6.44
N THR A 354 -6.35 -7.73 -7.67
CA THR A 354 -6.68 -6.81 -8.76
C THR A 354 -7.73 -7.40 -9.71
N GLN A 355 -8.24 -8.61 -9.43
CA GLN A 355 -9.24 -9.31 -10.24
C GLN A 355 -8.81 -9.58 -11.68
N VAL A 356 -7.51 -9.57 -11.95
CA VAL A 356 -6.94 -9.69 -13.28
C VAL A 356 -5.43 -9.92 -13.17
N TYR A 357 -4.82 -10.58 -14.14
CA TYR A 357 -3.36 -10.63 -14.20
C TYR A 357 -2.81 -9.30 -14.70
N SER A 358 -2.66 -8.34 -13.80
CA SER A 358 -2.27 -6.97 -14.14
C SER A 358 -0.92 -6.89 -14.86
N ASN A 359 0.09 -7.59 -14.36
CA ASN A 359 1.46 -7.48 -14.88
C ASN A 359 1.59 -7.91 -16.35
N THR A 360 0.88 -8.96 -16.74
CA THR A 360 0.95 -9.54 -18.08
C THR A 360 -0.03 -8.88 -19.06
N GLY A 361 -0.63 -7.76 -18.65
CA GLY A 361 -1.49 -6.90 -19.46
C GLY A 361 -2.94 -7.36 -19.50
N GLY A 362 -3.49 -7.82 -18.38
CA GLY A 362 -4.94 -7.88 -18.22
C GLY A 362 -5.61 -9.22 -18.57
N GLN A 363 -4.97 -10.36 -18.33
CA GLN A 363 -5.59 -11.68 -18.54
C GLN A 363 -6.62 -11.99 -17.44
N ALA A 364 -7.67 -12.72 -17.82
CA ALA A 364 -8.62 -13.28 -16.85
C ALA A 364 -7.91 -14.12 -15.78
N SER A 365 -8.29 -13.91 -14.52
CA SER A 365 -8.00 -14.80 -13.40
C SER A 365 -9.28 -15.44 -12.90
N THR A 366 -9.20 -16.46 -12.03
CA THR A 366 -10.42 -16.96 -11.39
C THR A 366 -11.02 -15.98 -10.38
N SER A 367 -10.31 -14.90 -10.00
CA SER A 367 -10.89 -13.82 -9.21
C SER A 367 -11.60 -12.76 -10.06
N SER A 368 -11.42 -12.72 -11.38
CA SER A 368 -12.20 -11.85 -12.28
C SER A 368 -13.71 -12.06 -12.10
N TYR A 369 -14.48 -10.98 -12.13
CA TYR A 369 -15.93 -11.02 -11.98
C TYR A 369 -16.63 -11.55 -13.24
N THR A 370 -17.85 -12.06 -13.07
CA THR A 370 -18.72 -12.38 -14.21
C THR A 370 -19.04 -11.10 -15.01
N GLY A 371 -18.98 -11.19 -16.34
CA GLY A 371 -19.09 -10.05 -17.26
C GLY A 371 -17.82 -9.21 -17.37
N GLN A 372 -16.73 -9.52 -16.66
CA GLN A 372 -15.51 -8.72 -16.79
C GLN A 372 -14.88 -8.94 -18.16
N ASN A 373 -14.57 -7.86 -18.88
CA ASN A 373 -13.83 -7.90 -20.14
C ASN A 373 -12.32 -7.91 -19.85
N THR A 374 -11.65 -9.00 -20.19
CA THR A 374 -10.20 -9.21 -20.02
C THR A 374 -9.62 -9.96 -21.23
N LYS A 375 -8.29 -10.03 -21.35
CA LYS A 375 -7.67 -10.97 -22.29
C LYS A 375 -8.04 -12.40 -21.90
N MET A 376 -8.36 -13.24 -22.88
CA MET A 376 -8.92 -14.60 -22.72
C MET A 376 -10.38 -14.65 -22.21
N SER A 377 -11.02 -13.53 -21.89
CA SER A 377 -12.46 -13.43 -21.61
C SER A 377 -13.00 -12.11 -22.17
N VAL A 378 -12.90 -11.96 -23.48
CA VAL A 378 -13.25 -10.72 -24.17
C VAL A 378 -14.76 -10.53 -24.28
N HIS A 379 -15.21 -9.29 -24.22
CA HIS A 379 -16.58 -8.91 -24.56
C HIS A 379 -16.68 -8.52 -26.04
N GLY A 380 -17.52 -9.25 -26.77
CA GLY A 380 -17.84 -9.10 -28.18
C GLY A 380 -19.27 -9.58 -28.48
N LYS A 381 -19.57 -9.87 -29.76
CA LYS A 381 -20.94 -10.22 -30.19
C LYS A 381 -21.41 -11.61 -29.75
N ALA A 382 -20.47 -12.55 -29.55
CA ALA A 382 -20.76 -13.95 -29.22
C ALA A 382 -20.26 -14.36 -27.82
N VAL A 383 -19.36 -13.58 -27.24
CA VAL A 383 -18.79 -13.81 -25.91
C VAL A 383 -18.99 -12.52 -25.13
N PHE A 384 -19.54 -12.62 -23.93
CA PHE A 384 -20.00 -11.46 -23.17
C PHE A 384 -19.13 -11.25 -21.92
N GLY A 385 -17.81 -11.25 -22.10
CA GLY A 385 -16.85 -11.23 -20.99
C GLY A 385 -16.75 -12.59 -20.27
N LYS A 386 -16.15 -12.60 -19.08
CA LYS A 386 -16.00 -13.83 -18.28
C LYS A 386 -17.36 -14.38 -17.86
N GLN A 387 -17.63 -15.66 -18.17
CA GLN A 387 -18.91 -16.31 -17.83
C GLN A 387 -18.86 -17.05 -16.49
N GLU A 388 -17.67 -17.49 -16.08
CA GLU A 388 -17.46 -18.19 -14.82
C GLU A 388 -17.68 -17.24 -13.62
N ARG A 389 -18.15 -17.81 -12.51
CA ARG A 389 -18.22 -17.08 -11.24
C ARG A 389 -16.83 -16.74 -10.73
N ARG A 390 -16.74 -15.72 -9.89
CA ARG A 390 -15.52 -15.43 -9.12
C ARG A 390 -15.28 -16.57 -8.14
N LYS A 391 -14.03 -17.01 -8.03
CA LYS A 391 -13.56 -17.87 -6.93
C LYS A 391 -13.44 -17.01 -5.66
N GLU A 392 -14.14 -17.35 -4.59
CA GLU A 392 -14.11 -16.57 -3.33
C GLU A 392 -13.03 -17.13 -2.38
N ILE A 393 -11.80 -16.59 -2.45
CA ILE A 393 -10.65 -17.17 -1.70
C ILE A 393 -10.86 -17.17 -0.19
N ALA A 394 -11.52 -16.14 0.35
CA ALA A 394 -11.76 -16.02 1.77
C ALA A 394 -12.64 -17.18 2.26
N GLN A 395 -13.69 -17.51 1.52
CA GLN A 395 -14.58 -18.64 1.86
C GLN A 395 -13.87 -19.98 1.80
N ILE A 396 -13.06 -20.20 0.76
CA ILE A 396 -12.27 -21.41 0.63
C ILE A 396 -11.25 -21.53 1.77
N ALA A 397 -10.59 -20.42 2.14
CA ALA A 397 -9.63 -20.39 3.24
C ALA A 397 -10.29 -20.62 4.60
N MET A 398 -11.52 -20.15 4.84
CA MET A 398 -12.26 -20.42 6.08
C MET A 398 -12.50 -21.92 6.30
N MET A 399 -12.58 -22.70 5.22
CA MET A 399 -12.79 -24.15 5.28
C MET A 399 -11.50 -24.93 5.56
N HIS A 400 -10.33 -24.29 5.47
CA HIS A 400 -9.10 -24.89 5.97
C HIS A 400 -9.07 -24.87 7.51
N PRO A 401 -8.61 -25.96 8.16
CA PRO A 401 -8.60 -26.04 9.61
C PRO A 401 -7.60 -25.03 10.20
N GLY A 402 -8.07 -24.22 11.16
CA GLY A 402 -7.20 -23.34 11.93
C GLY A 402 -6.51 -22.25 11.11
N VAL A 403 -7.18 -21.68 10.11
CA VAL A 403 -6.68 -20.53 9.34
C VAL A 403 -7.42 -19.26 9.76
N TYR A 404 -6.67 -18.21 10.11
CA TYR A 404 -7.22 -16.86 10.23
C TYR A 404 -7.45 -16.27 8.84
N VAL A 405 -8.63 -15.74 8.57
CA VAL A 405 -8.98 -15.18 7.25
C VAL A 405 -9.52 -13.77 7.42
N ALA A 406 -9.04 -12.84 6.61
CA ALA A 406 -9.66 -11.53 6.48
C ALA A 406 -9.78 -11.13 5.01
N GLN A 407 -10.82 -10.36 4.70
CA GLN A 407 -11.03 -9.71 3.41
C GLN A 407 -11.24 -8.22 3.66
N THR A 408 -10.43 -7.37 3.06
CA THR A 408 -10.39 -5.93 3.40
C THR A 408 -10.11 -5.03 2.20
N THR A 409 -10.24 -3.71 2.39
CA THR A 409 -9.76 -2.70 1.42
C THR A 409 -9.01 -1.58 2.15
N CYS A 410 -8.11 -0.86 1.45
CA CYS A 410 -7.32 0.24 2.04
C CYS A 410 -8.21 1.37 2.57
N ALA A 411 -9.25 1.72 1.80
CA ALA A 411 -10.19 2.77 2.15
C ALA A 411 -10.99 2.53 3.45
N HIS A 412 -11.00 1.30 3.96
CA HIS A 412 -11.53 0.96 5.28
C HIS A 412 -10.40 0.80 6.28
N VAL A 413 -9.62 1.86 6.47
CA VAL A 413 -8.35 1.88 7.22
C VAL A 413 -8.38 1.12 8.55
N ASN A 414 -9.40 1.33 9.38
CA ASN A 414 -9.51 0.63 10.66
C ASN A 414 -9.75 -0.87 10.48
N HIS A 415 -10.55 -1.28 9.50
CA HIS A 415 -10.77 -2.69 9.17
C HIS A 415 -9.49 -3.32 8.60
N PHE A 416 -8.78 -2.59 7.73
CA PHE A 416 -7.48 -3.01 7.18
C PHE A 416 -6.47 -3.31 8.28
N TYR A 417 -6.21 -2.34 9.16
CA TYR A 417 -5.21 -2.52 10.21
C TYR A 417 -5.61 -3.61 11.21
N LYS A 418 -6.89 -3.73 11.58
CA LYS A 418 -7.38 -4.85 12.39
C LYS A 418 -7.17 -6.19 11.70
N SER A 419 -7.39 -6.28 10.40
CA SER A 419 -7.19 -7.50 9.61
C SER A 419 -5.73 -7.96 9.64
N VAL A 420 -4.80 -7.04 9.41
CA VAL A 420 -3.35 -7.31 9.40
C VAL A 420 -2.82 -7.61 10.80
N LEU A 421 -3.18 -6.81 11.80
CA LEU A 421 -2.74 -7.02 13.18
C LEU A 421 -3.32 -8.33 13.76
N GLY A 422 -4.59 -8.64 13.48
CA GLY A 422 -5.20 -9.91 13.87
C GLY A 422 -4.49 -11.12 13.25
N ALA A 423 -4.12 -11.03 11.96
CA ALA A 423 -3.33 -12.06 11.29
C ALA A 423 -1.95 -12.23 11.95
N LEU A 424 -1.27 -11.14 12.30
CA LEU A 424 0.04 -11.17 13.01
C LEU A 424 -0.05 -11.82 14.39
N GLU A 425 -1.12 -11.56 15.13
CA GLU A 425 -1.34 -12.12 16.47
C GLU A 425 -1.77 -13.58 16.46
N TYR A 426 -2.34 -14.06 15.36
CA TYR A 426 -2.76 -15.44 15.24
C TYR A 426 -1.54 -16.40 15.20
N PRO A 427 -1.40 -17.39 16.09
CA PRO A 427 -0.22 -18.26 16.15
C PRO A 427 -0.32 -19.44 15.15
N GLY A 428 -0.52 -19.13 13.87
CA GLY A 428 -0.75 -20.12 12.81
C GLY A 428 -0.90 -19.50 11.42
N PRO A 429 -1.34 -20.28 10.42
CA PRO A 429 -1.54 -19.79 9.06
C PRO A 429 -2.62 -18.71 9.04
N ALA A 430 -2.37 -17.63 8.30
CA ALA A 430 -3.34 -16.56 8.10
C ALA A 430 -3.33 -16.08 6.65
N ILE A 431 -4.47 -15.57 6.19
CA ILE A 431 -4.60 -14.90 4.89
C ILE A 431 -5.40 -13.61 5.04
N VAL A 432 -4.91 -12.55 4.42
CA VAL A 432 -5.61 -11.27 4.25
C VAL A 432 -5.71 -11.02 2.75
N SER A 433 -6.93 -11.06 2.21
CA SER A 433 -7.21 -10.69 0.82
C SER A 433 -7.61 -9.22 0.76
N CYS A 434 -6.84 -8.39 0.06
CA CYS A 434 -7.09 -6.98 -0.07
C CYS A 434 -7.55 -6.64 -1.48
N TYR A 435 -8.70 -5.99 -1.62
CA TYR A 435 -9.08 -5.38 -2.89
C TYR A 435 -8.07 -4.28 -3.24
N THR A 436 -7.55 -4.33 -4.46
CA THR A 436 -6.61 -3.34 -4.98
C THR A 436 -7.03 -2.90 -6.37
N THR A 437 -7.25 -1.61 -6.53
CA THR A 437 -7.58 -0.99 -7.82
C THR A 437 -6.37 -1.04 -8.75
N CYS A 438 -6.58 -1.44 -10.00
CA CYS A 438 -5.58 -1.44 -11.05
C CYS A 438 -6.02 -0.46 -12.15
N GLN A 439 -5.42 0.72 -12.18
CA GLN A 439 -5.80 1.82 -13.09
C GLN A 439 -5.98 1.35 -14.55
N PRO A 440 -4.95 0.77 -15.20
CA PRO A 440 -5.07 0.42 -16.62
C PRO A 440 -6.08 -0.71 -16.88
N GLU A 441 -6.13 -1.73 -16.01
CA GLU A 441 -6.93 -2.93 -16.27
C GLU A 441 -8.37 -2.80 -15.79
N HIS A 442 -8.65 -1.90 -14.84
CA HIS A 442 -10.00 -1.55 -14.43
C HIS A 442 -10.57 -0.46 -15.33
N GLY A 443 -9.70 0.32 -15.97
CA GLY A 443 -10.09 1.46 -16.81
C GLY A 443 -10.62 2.60 -15.96
N VAL A 444 -9.90 2.95 -14.89
CA VAL A 444 -10.23 4.04 -13.96
C VAL A 444 -9.06 5.03 -13.88
N ALA A 445 -9.34 6.27 -13.48
CA ALA A 445 -8.32 7.31 -13.35
C ALA A 445 -7.36 7.06 -12.18
N ASP A 446 -6.19 7.71 -12.21
CA ASP A 446 -5.11 7.53 -11.24
C ASP A 446 -5.50 7.89 -9.80
N ASN A 447 -6.50 8.73 -9.61
CA ASN A 447 -6.96 9.23 -8.30
C ASN A 447 -8.17 8.48 -7.73
N MET A 448 -8.51 7.32 -8.29
CA MET A 448 -9.76 6.61 -8.00
C MET A 448 -9.57 5.36 -7.12
N ALA A 449 -8.38 5.14 -6.56
CA ALA A 449 -8.09 3.86 -5.90
C ALA A 449 -8.97 3.64 -4.66
N ALA A 450 -9.05 4.62 -3.76
CA ALA A 450 -9.83 4.55 -2.53
C ALA A 450 -11.34 4.60 -2.82
N GLU A 451 -11.78 5.43 -3.76
CA GLU A 451 -13.20 5.51 -4.13
C GLU A 451 -13.71 4.17 -4.69
N GLN A 452 -12.95 3.53 -5.59
CA GLN A 452 -13.31 2.21 -6.11
C GLN A 452 -13.30 1.15 -5.01
N ALA A 453 -12.34 1.21 -4.09
CA ALA A 453 -12.27 0.32 -2.94
C ALA A 453 -13.46 0.50 -1.96
N ARG A 454 -14.01 1.72 -1.81
CA ARG A 454 -15.24 1.97 -1.04
C ARG A 454 -16.44 1.42 -1.79
N LEU A 455 -16.57 1.75 -3.08
CA LEU A 455 -17.67 1.32 -3.92
C LEU A 455 -17.74 -0.20 -4.04
N ALA A 456 -16.61 -0.90 -4.09
CA ALA A 456 -16.56 -2.36 -4.10
C ALA A 456 -17.20 -3.00 -2.85
N VAL A 457 -17.05 -2.37 -1.68
CA VAL A 457 -17.69 -2.83 -0.43
C VAL A 457 -19.18 -2.47 -0.40
N ASP A 458 -19.50 -1.22 -0.74
CA ASP A 458 -20.86 -0.69 -0.76
C ASP A 458 -21.78 -1.48 -1.71
N SER A 459 -21.23 -1.89 -2.85
CA SER A 459 -21.92 -2.66 -3.91
C SER A 459 -21.89 -4.18 -3.73
N ARG A 460 -21.31 -4.68 -2.63
CA ARG A 460 -21.06 -6.13 -2.40
C ARG A 460 -20.18 -6.81 -3.45
N ALA A 461 -19.48 -6.05 -4.31
CA ALA A 461 -18.48 -6.63 -5.21
C ALA A 461 -17.40 -7.37 -4.41
N PHE A 462 -16.95 -6.76 -3.31
CA PHE A 462 -15.90 -7.26 -2.43
C PHE A 462 -16.24 -6.98 -0.95
N PRO A 463 -17.08 -7.80 -0.30
CA PRO A 463 -17.49 -7.58 1.09
C PRO A 463 -16.31 -7.70 2.08
N LEU A 464 -16.36 -6.95 3.18
CA LEU A 464 -15.38 -7.06 4.25
C LEU A 464 -15.70 -8.27 5.15
N LEU A 465 -14.69 -8.96 5.65
CA LEU A 465 -14.88 -9.98 6.69
C LEU A 465 -13.62 -10.22 7.50
N ILE A 466 -13.81 -10.69 8.73
CA ILE A 466 -12.77 -11.30 9.55
C ILE A 466 -13.31 -12.63 10.09
N TYR A 467 -12.61 -13.71 9.82
CA TYR A 467 -12.82 -15.02 10.42
C TYR A 467 -11.63 -15.36 11.32
N ASP A 468 -11.87 -15.36 12.63
CA ASP A 468 -10.84 -15.67 13.63
C ASP A 468 -11.16 -17.01 14.33
N PRO A 469 -10.37 -18.08 14.10
CA PRO A 469 -10.55 -19.36 14.77
C PRO A 469 -10.56 -19.28 16.30
N ARG A 470 -9.94 -18.25 16.89
CA ARG A 470 -9.86 -18.05 18.36
C ARG A 470 -11.17 -17.53 18.97
N ALA A 471 -12.09 -17.00 18.16
CA ALA A 471 -13.28 -16.31 18.65
C ALA A 471 -14.42 -17.25 19.10
N GLY A 472 -14.31 -18.57 18.84
CA GLY A 472 -15.26 -19.57 19.35
C GLY A 472 -15.21 -20.87 18.56
N ASP A 473 -16.22 -21.73 18.77
CA ASP A 473 -16.25 -23.09 18.20
C ASP A 473 -17.10 -23.24 16.92
N THR A 474 -17.92 -22.24 16.61
CA THR A 474 -18.82 -22.24 15.45
C THR A 474 -18.37 -21.25 14.37
N ILE A 475 -18.76 -21.45 13.11
CA ILE A 475 -18.50 -20.46 12.05
C ILE A 475 -19.12 -19.12 12.42
N LYS A 476 -20.35 -19.12 12.95
CA LYS A 476 -21.05 -17.92 13.43
C LYS A 476 -20.24 -17.11 14.44
N SER A 477 -19.62 -17.77 15.42
CA SER A 477 -18.79 -17.07 16.43
C SER A 477 -17.46 -16.59 15.87
N ARG A 478 -16.96 -17.23 14.81
CA ARG A 478 -15.65 -16.93 14.20
C ARG A 478 -15.73 -15.86 13.13
N LEU A 479 -16.85 -15.76 12.40
CA LEU A 479 -17.05 -14.87 11.26
C LEU A 479 -17.72 -13.56 11.68
N SER A 480 -17.01 -12.45 11.49
CA SER A 480 -17.50 -11.09 11.61
C SER A 480 -17.62 -10.43 10.25
N LEU A 481 -18.77 -9.83 9.97
CA LEU A 481 -19.02 -8.96 8.81
C LEU A 481 -19.02 -7.47 9.20
N GLN A 482 -18.53 -7.14 10.40
CA GLN A 482 -18.47 -5.76 10.88
C GLN A 482 -17.55 -4.93 9.97
N GLY A 483 -18.00 -3.72 9.64
CA GLY A 483 -17.31 -2.81 8.72
C GLY A 483 -18.03 -2.65 7.39
N ASN A 484 -18.84 -3.63 6.98
CA ASN A 484 -19.74 -3.45 5.85
C ASN A 484 -20.90 -2.53 6.19
N PRO A 485 -21.37 -1.70 5.24
CA PRO A 485 -22.63 -0.98 5.41
C PRO A 485 -23.83 -1.93 5.38
N ASN A 486 -24.91 -1.57 6.08
CA ASN A 486 -26.19 -2.31 6.11
C ASN A 486 -26.03 -3.85 6.23
N VAL A 487 -25.35 -4.32 7.28
CA VAL A 487 -24.92 -5.73 7.38
C VAL A 487 -26.08 -6.74 7.33
N LYS A 488 -27.29 -6.36 7.77
CA LYS A 488 -28.48 -7.24 7.74
C LYS A 488 -29.29 -7.14 6.44
N GLY A 489 -29.13 -6.04 5.70
CA GLY A 489 -29.81 -5.84 4.42
C GLY A 489 -29.05 -6.48 3.26
N ASP A 490 -29.75 -6.66 2.14
CA ASP A 490 -29.16 -7.19 0.91
C ASP A 490 -28.16 -6.18 0.30
N TRP A 491 -28.54 -4.91 0.19
CA TRP A 491 -27.75 -3.84 -0.42
C TRP A 491 -27.53 -2.66 0.52
N TYR A 492 -26.49 -1.87 0.26
CA TYR A 492 -26.31 -0.58 0.93
C TYR A 492 -27.30 0.45 0.38
N ILE A 493 -27.91 1.22 1.28
CA ILE A 493 -28.76 2.36 0.92
C ILE A 493 -28.03 3.62 1.36
N HIS A 494 -27.62 4.44 0.41
CA HIS A 494 -26.86 5.65 0.69
C HIS A 494 -27.72 6.65 1.50
N PRO A 495 -27.29 7.06 2.71
CA PRO A 495 -28.15 7.73 3.68
C PRO A 495 -28.62 9.11 3.23
N LYS A 496 -27.85 9.81 2.37
CA LYS A 496 -28.23 11.15 1.89
C LYS A 496 -29.13 11.12 0.66
N THR A 497 -29.04 10.08 -0.17
CA THR A 497 -29.74 10.03 -1.46
C THR A 497 -30.87 9.00 -1.49
N GLY A 498 -30.92 8.07 -0.51
CA GLY A 498 -31.84 6.94 -0.50
C GLY A 498 -31.58 5.93 -1.62
N LYS A 499 -30.52 6.11 -2.41
CA LYS A 499 -30.19 5.25 -3.54
C LYS A 499 -29.61 3.93 -3.02
N GLU A 500 -30.15 2.83 -3.51
CA GLU A 500 -29.56 1.50 -3.35
C GLU A 500 -28.29 1.39 -4.21
N ILE A 501 -27.19 0.93 -3.62
CA ILE A 501 -25.91 0.72 -4.29
C ILE A 501 -25.72 -0.77 -4.55
N THR A 502 -25.59 -1.12 -5.82
CA THR A 502 -25.54 -2.50 -6.30
C THR A 502 -24.26 -2.77 -7.10
N PHE A 503 -24.02 -4.03 -7.48
CA PHE A 503 -22.88 -4.37 -8.35
C PHE A 503 -22.95 -3.67 -9.71
N ILE A 504 -24.16 -3.34 -10.20
CA ILE A 504 -24.33 -2.58 -11.44
C ILE A 504 -23.74 -1.17 -11.31
N ASP A 505 -23.89 -0.52 -10.15
CA ASP A 505 -23.33 0.81 -9.89
C ASP A 505 -21.80 0.78 -9.89
N PHE A 506 -21.21 -0.24 -9.27
CA PHE A 506 -19.77 -0.48 -9.32
C PHE A 506 -19.28 -0.69 -10.76
N ALA A 507 -19.89 -1.64 -11.48
CA ALA A 507 -19.51 -1.96 -12.85
C ALA A 507 -19.62 -0.75 -13.80
N ARG A 508 -20.58 0.14 -13.57
CA ARG A 508 -20.76 1.36 -14.37
C ARG A 508 -19.56 2.30 -14.31
N THR A 509 -18.78 2.26 -13.23
CA THR A 509 -17.64 3.16 -13.02
C THR A 509 -16.32 2.65 -13.57
N GLU A 510 -16.29 1.44 -14.14
CA GLU A 510 -15.05 0.80 -14.58
C GLU A 510 -15.09 0.43 -16.07
N GLY A 511 -14.04 0.81 -16.81
CA GLY A 511 -13.89 0.51 -18.23
C GLY A 511 -13.97 -0.98 -18.57
N ARG A 512 -13.59 -1.87 -17.64
CA ARG A 512 -13.66 -3.33 -17.82
C ARG A 512 -15.09 -3.91 -17.92
N PHE A 513 -16.12 -3.12 -17.63
CA PHE A 513 -17.53 -3.49 -17.84
C PHE A 513 -18.26 -2.58 -18.82
N ALA A 514 -17.63 -1.51 -19.34
CA ALA A 514 -18.31 -0.48 -20.12
C ALA A 514 -19.15 -1.01 -21.30
N LYS A 515 -18.71 -2.11 -21.94
CA LYS A 515 -19.41 -2.73 -23.08
C LYS A 515 -20.70 -3.49 -22.71
N HIS A 516 -20.99 -3.65 -21.42
CA HIS A 516 -22.23 -4.26 -20.92
C HIS A 516 -23.40 -3.27 -20.79
N PHE A 517 -23.18 -1.99 -21.08
CA PHE A 517 -24.22 -0.97 -21.03
C PHE A 517 -24.63 -0.57 -22.45
N ASP A 518 -25.93 -0.52 -22.70
CA ASP A 518 -26.47 0.02 -23.95
C ASP A 518 -26.40 1.56 -23.98
N LYS A 519 -26.93 2.16 -25.06
CA LYS A 519 -26.92 3.63 -25.24
C LYS A 519 -27.75 4.37 -24.19
N ASP A 520 -28.76 3.72 -23.62
CA ASP A 520 -29.62 4.28 -22.59
C ASP A 520 -29.08 3.99 -21.19
N GLY A 521 -27.96 3.26 -21.10
CA GLY A 521 -27.28 2.91 -19.87
C GLY A 521 -27.88 1.68 -19.18
N ASN A 522 -28.73 0.89 -19.83
CA ASN A 522 -29.26 -0.34 -19.25
C ASN A 522 -28.19 -1.45 -19.23
N PRO A 523 -28.09 -2.24 -18.15
CA PRO A 523 -27.15 -3.34 -18.07
C PRO A 523 -27.60 -4.54 -18.92
N SER A 524 -26.64 -5.24 -19.53
CA SER A 524 -26.88 -6.52 -20.20
C SER A 524 -27.34 -7.62 -19.22
N GLU A 525 -27.93 -8.69 -19.76
CA GLU A 525 -28.35 -9.86 -18.97
C GLU A 525 -27.21 -10.51 -18.17
N VAL A 526 -25.99 -10.54 -18.72
CA VAL A 526 -24.82 -11.07 -18.02
C VAL A 526 -24.48 -10.24 -16.79
N LEU A 527 -24.62 -8.92 -16.87
CA LEU A 527 -24.32 -8.04 -15.74
C LEU A 527 -25.42 -8.10 -14.67
N LEU A 528 -26.68 -8.28 -15.08
CA LEU A 528 -27.78 -8.59 -14.15
C LEU A 528 -27.56 -9.93 -13.43
N ALA A 529 -27.08 -10.95 -14.14
CA ALA A 529 -26.69 -12.22 -13.53
C ALA A 529 -25.50 -12.07 -12.57
N ALA A 530 -24.49 -11.27 -12.93
CA ALA A 530 -23.35 -10.96 -12.06
C ALA A 530 -23.80 -10.24 -10.78
N ASN A 531 -24.74 -9.29 -10.89
CA ASN A 531 -25.32 -8.62 -9.73
C ASN A 531 -26.05 -9.60 -8.79
N GLN A 532 -26.82 -10.53 -9.35
CA GLN A 532 -27.48 -11.58 -8.56
C GLN A 532 -26.48 -12.53 -7.91
N ASP A 533 -25.37 -12.86 -8.58
CA ASP A 533 -24.30 -13.69 -8.03
C ASP A 533 -23.61 -13.01 -6.84
N ARG A 534 -23.30 -11.70 -6.93
CA ARG A 534 -22.76 -10.93 -5.79
C ARG A 534 -23.73 -10.90 -4.61
N LEU A 535 -25.03 -10.76 -4.87
CA LEU A 535 -26.04 -10.82 -3.83
C LEU A 535 -26.11 -12.21 -3.17
N GLN A 536 -26.08 -13.30 -3.96
CA GLN A 536 -26.05 -14.66 -3.43
C GLN A 536 -24.84 -14.88 -2.53
N ASN A 537 -23.66 -14.40 -2.94
CA ASN A 537 -22.44 -14.44 -2.14
C ASN A 537 -22.61 -13.71 -0.80
N TRP A 538 -23.17 -12.51 -0.82
CA TRP A 538 -23.45 -11.73 0.39
C TRP A 538 -24.40 -12.45 1.35
N ARG A 539 -25.50 -13.02 0.82
CA ARG A 539 -26.48 -13.75 1.65
C ARG A 539 -25.89 -15.01 2.28
N LEU A 540 -25.01 -15.71 1.57
CA LEU A 540 -24.25 -16.83 2.14
C LEU A 540 -23.37 -16.37 3.30
N LEU A 541 -22.65 -15.25 3.16
CA LEU A 541 -21.85 -14.69 4.24
C LEU A 541 -22.72 -14.33 5.46
N GLN A 542 -23.90 -13.73 5.24
CA GLN A 542 -24.85 -13.42 6.32
C GLN A 542 -25.32 -14.68 7.05
N GLU A 543 -25.65 -15.74 6.32
CA GLU A 543 -26.06 -17.04 6.89
C GLU A 543 -24.94 -17.63 7.74
N LEU A 544 -23.71 -17.68 7.21
CA LEU A 544 -22.54 -18.17 7.94
C LEU A 544 -22.25 -17.36 9.21
N ALA A 545 -22.50 -16.04 9.18
CA ALA A 545 -22.38 -15.15 10.33
C ALA A 545 -23.60 -15.16 11.26
N GLY A 546 -24.64 -15.95 10.96
CA GLY A 546 -25.87 -16.05 11.74
C GLY A 546 -26.69 -14.75 11.80
N LEU A 547 -26.68 -13.98 10.71
CA LEU A 547 -27.39 -12.71 10.54
C LEU A 547 -28.66 -12.84 9.70
N ARG A 548 -28.86 -13.99 9.04
CA ARG A 548 -30.01 -14.34 8.22
C ARG A 548 -30.64 -15.65 8.68
#